data_AF-A0A9R1AHF4-F1
#
_entry.id   AF-A0A9R1AHF4-F1
#
_cell.length_a   1.000
_cell.length_b   1.000
_cell.length_c   1.000
_cell.angle_alpha   90.00
_cell.angle_beta   90.00
_cell.angle_gamma   90.00
#
_symmetry.space_group_name_H-M   'P 1'
#
loop_
_entity.id
_entity.type
_entity.pdbx_description
1 polymer ?
#
loop_
_entity_poly.entity_id
_entity_poly.type
_entity_poly.pdbx_seq_one_letter_code
_entity_poly.pdbx_strand_id
1 'polypeptide(L)'
;MTIRTLSYLPRLSSPDQRTAPAPQLHQPASKIVNLVPSDLSRGMNADYGVPTELAGPLQQRRALYQPRLPPCLQGATVRVEYDDATTTIDPTGAHAVAQAFPRTYGQRLVTFLSPDDTAGAVKAVNERQPIRVGVVFSGRQSPGGHNVVWGLHDALKVYNPQSILYGFIGGTEGLFANKTLEITNDVLASYKNQGGFDLLGRSIDQIRSSKQVSAAMTTCQDLNLDGLVIVGGVTSNSDAAQLAETLVQKNCKTKVVGVPVSLNGDLKNQFVETTVGFDTVCKVNSQLISNVCLDAISAGKYYYFVRLMGRKASHVALECALQSHPNMLIMGEEVALSKLTLMEVINKICDGVQARAELGKHHGVLLIPEGLIESIPEMYALIQEISILHNNNVPVTEIPTQLSPWAAALFQFLPPFIRRELLLHQESDNSAQLSQIDTEQLLAHLVEAEMIKRTKEGRYKGKKFSSVCHFFGYQARGSLPSNFDCDYAYVLGHISLHMIAAGLTGYMATVANLKDPVHKWRCAAAPLTAMMSVRRHLRGPGAIPIGKPAIHPSPIDLKGKAYE
;
A
#
# COMPACT_ATOMS: atom_id res chain seq x y z
N MET A 1 20.48 -19.38 52.77
CA MET A 1 19.67 -20.60 52.95
C MET A 1 18.69 -20.74 51.79
N THR A 2 19.02 -21.67 50.90
CA THR A 2 18.20 -22.63 50.16
C THR A 2 16.70 -22.38 49.89
N ILE A 3 16.39 -22.40 48.59
CA ILE A 3 15.18 -22.75 47.82
C ILE A 3 14.15 -23.67 48.53
N ARG A 4 12.84 -23.42 48.31
CA ARG A 4 11.84 -24.45 47.90
C ARG A 4 10.46 -23.89 47.50
N THR A 5 10.11 -24.16 46.24
CA THR A 5 8.77 -24.29 45.65
C THR A 5 7.91 -25.34 46.36
N LEU A 6 6.58 -25.19 46.38
CA LEU A 6 5.65 -26.32 46.44
C LEU A 6 4.31 -26.02 45.73
N SER A 7 4.02 -26.92 44.81
CA SER A 7 2.85 -27.12 43.96
C SER A 7 1.70 -27.82 44.69
N TYR A 8 0.45 -27.50 44.31
CA TYR A 8 -0.77 -28.22 44.70
C TYR A 8 -1.10 -29.36 43.71
N LEU A 9 -1.61 -30.47 44.26
CA LEU A 9 -2.26 -31.65 43.66
C LEU A 9 -3.48 -31.99 44.56
N PRO A 10 -4.44 -32.90 44.22
CA PRO A 10 -4.64 -33.69 43.00
C PRO A 10 -6.10 -33.73 42.47
N ARG A 11 -6.29 -34.52 41.40
CA ARG A 11 -7.53 -34.91 40.69
C ARG A 11 -8.52 -35.73 41.55
N LEU A 12 -9.82 -35.64 41.23
CA LEU A 12 -10.87 -36.64 41.54
C LEU A 12 -11.75 -36.88 40.30
N SER A 13 -12.22 -38.12 40.17
CA SER A 13 -12.86 -38.77 39.02
C SER A 13 -14.36 -39.02 39.22
N SER A 14 -15.17 -38.70 38.18
CA SER A 14 -16.46 -39.28 37.66
C SER A 14 -17.64 -39.57 38.65
N PRO A 15 -18.95 -39.70 38.24
CA PRO A 15 -19.45 -40.42 37.06
C PRO A 15 -20.61 -39.76 36.24
N ASP A 16 -20.92 -40.47 35.15
CA ASP A 16 -21.92 -40.29 34.08
C ASP A 16 -23.32 -39.76 34.43
N GLN A 17 -23.85 -38.89 33.56
CA GLN A 17 -25.26 -38.91 33.14
C GLN A 17 -25.40 -38.66 31.63
N ARG A 18 -26.08 -39.59 30.95
CA ARG A 18 -26.46 -39.56 29.54
C ARG A 18 -27.70 -38.68 29.35
N THR A 19 -27.67 -37.77 28.37
CA THR A 19 -28.88 -37.28 27.66
C THR A 19 -28.53 -36.95 26.20
N ALA A 20 -29.47 -37.24 25.30
CA ALA A 20 -29.37 -37.43 23.85
C ALA A 20 -28.87 -36.23 22.99
N PRO A 21 -28.39 -36.47 21.75
CA PRO A 21 -27.96 -35.41 20.85
C PRO A 21 -29.13 -34.73 20.12
N ALA A 22 -29.10 -33.40 20.08
CA ALA A 22 -29.94 -32.54 19.26
C ALA A 22 -29.46 -32.52 17.79
N PRO A 23 -30.34 -32.22 16.80
CA PRO A 23 -30.08 -32.48 15.39
C PRO A 23 -29.06 -31.51 14.78
N GLN A 24 -28.17 -32.06 13.95
CA GLN A 24 -27.17 -31.33 13.17
C GLN A 24 -27.85 -30.40 12.15
N LEU A 25 -27.66 -29.09 12.32
CA LEU A 25 -27.90 -28.10 11.28
C LEU A 25 -26.75 -28.20 10.25
N HIS A 26 -27.09 -28.56 9.02
CA HIS A 26 -26.19 -28.54 7.87
C HIS A 26 -25.65 -27.11 7.65
N GLN A 27 -24.34 -26.93 7.81
CA GLN A 27 -23.63 -25.76 7.28
C GLN A 27 -23.41 -25.95 5.77
N PRO A 28 -23.71 -24.97 4.90
CA PRO A 28 -23.33 -25.03 3.51
C PRO A 28 -21.82 -24.80 3.38
N ALA A 29 -21.11 -25.78 2.82
CA ALA A 29 -19.68 -25.66 2.52
C ALA A 29 -19.44 -24.59 1.44
N SER A 30 -18.53 -23.66 1.71
CA SER A 30 -17.98 -22.73 0.72
C SER A 30 -17.36 -23.53 -0.44
N LYS A 31 -17.89 -23.37 -1.67
CA LYS A 31 -17.32 -24.04 -2.85
C LYS A 31 -16.07 -23.29 -3.32
N ILE A 32 -14.90 -23.82 -2.96
CA ILE A 32 -13.65 -23.49 -3.65
C ILE A 32 -13.73 -24.15 -5.03
N VAL A 33 -13.68 -23.35 -6.10
CA VAL A 33 -13.72 -23.86 -7.49
C VAL A 33 -12.27 -23.99 -7.99
N ASN A 34 -11.89 -25.19 -8.44
CA ASN A 34 -10.59 -25.58 -8.99
C ASN A 34 -9.39 -25.62 -8.02
N LEU A 35 -9.33 -26.66 -7.19
CA LEU A 35 -8.07 -27.17 -6.63
C LEU A 35 -7.69 -28.48 -7.36
N VAL A 36 -6.60 -28.46 -8.12
CA VAL A 36 -5.97 -29.71 -8.60
C VAL A 36 -5.24 -30.37 -7.42
N PRO A 37 -5.45 -31.67 -7.10
CA PRO A 37 -4.93 -32.28 -5.86
C PRO A 37 -3.39 -32.44 -5.73
N SER A 38 -2.57 -31.89 -6.64
CA SER A 38 -1.13 -32.20 -6.71
C SER A 38 -0.18 -31.12 -6.17
N ASP A 39 -0.67 -29.95 -5.76
CA ASP A 39 0.18 -28.78 -5.41
C ASP A 39 0.43 -28.60 -3.90
N LEU A 40 0.18 -29.62 -3.07
CA LEU A 40 0.43 -29.62 -1.63
C LEU A 40 1.91 -29.50 -1.21
N SER A 41 2.85 -29.35 -2.16
CA SER A 41 4.30 -29.35 -1.89
C SER A 41 4.97 -27.97 -1.76
N ARG A 42 4.22 -26.86 -1.85
CA ARG A 42 4.67 -25.53 -1.40
C ARG A 42 3.59 -24.88 -0.55
N GLY A 43 3.74 -25.01 0.77
CA GLY A 43 2.75 -24.62 1.77
C GLY A 43 2.25 -23.18 1.64
N MET A 44 0.97 -23.04 1.29
CA MET A 44 0.15 -21.89 1.66
C MET A 44 -0.80 -22.37 2.76
N ASN A 45 -0.34 -22.36 4.01
CA ASN A 45 -1.16 -22.56 5.20
C ASN A 45 -2.03 -21.32 5.45
N ALA A 46 -3.04 -21.08 4.61
CA ALA A 46 -3.99 -20.01 4.86
C ALA A 46 -5.39 -20.46 4.45
N ASP A 47 -6.28 -20.49 5.44
CA ASP A 47 -7.70 -20.83 5.32
C ASP A 47 -8.46 -19.66 4.67
N TYR A 48 -8.07 -19.28 3.45
CA TYR A 48 -8.64 -18.13 2.73
C TYR A 48 -10.15 -18.27 2.58
N GLY A 49 -10.88 -17.23 3.01
CA GLY A 49 -12.33 -17.19 2.91
C GLY A 49 -13.08 -18.16 3.82
N VAL A 50 -12.40 -18.90 4.69
CA VAL A 50 -13.05 -19.69 5.72
C VAL A 50 -13.55 -18.74 6.80
N PRO A 51 -14.86 -18.75 7.13
CA PRO A 51 -15.38 -17.94 8.21
C PRO A 51 -14.64 -18.24 9.51
N THR A 52 -14.00 -17.23 10.08
CA THR A 52 -13.30 -17.33 11.37
C THR A 52 -14.08 -16.57 12.43
N GLU A 53 -13.99 -17.04 13.68
CA GLU A 53 -14.55 -16.27 14.79
C GLU A 53 -13.71 -15.00 15.00
N LEU A 54 -14.39 -13.85 15.01
CA LEU A 54 -13.77 -12.57 15.32
C LEU A 54 -13.15 -12.62 16.72
N ALA A 55 -11.86 -12.31 16.81
CA ALA A 55 -11.08 -12.37 18.02
C ALA A 55 -11.49 -11.27 19.00
N GLY A 56 -12.18 -11.67 20.06
CA GLY A 56 -12.49 -10.84 21.21
C GLY A 56 -13.53 -9.72 20.97
N PRO A 57 -13.93 -9.02 22.04
CA PRO A 57 -15.04 -8.06 21.99
C PRO A 57 -14.81 -6.87 21.06
N LEU A 58 -13.56 -6.45 20.85
CA LEU A 58 -13.23 -5.30 20.00
C LEU A 58 -13.53 -5.58 18.53
N GLN A 59 -13.06 -6.72 17.99
CA GLN A 59 -13.30 -7.06 16.59
C GLN A 59 -14.79 -7.29 16.32
N GLN A 60 -15.48 -7.97 17.24
CA GLN A 60 -16.93 -8.18 17.19
C GLN A 60 -17.70 -6.85 17.15
N ARG A 61 -17.37 -5.90 18.05
CA ARG A 61 -17.96 -4.55 18.03
C ARG A 61 -17.61 -3.80 16.75
N ARG A 62 -16.38 -3.95 16.24
CA ARG A 62 -15.93 -3.26 15.03
C ARG A 62 -16.68 -3.73 13.78
N ALA A 63 -16.99 -5.02 13.69
CA ALA A 63 -17.77 -5.59 12.58
C ALA A 63 -19.20 -5.03 12.49
N LEU A 64 -19.75 -4.48 13.58
CA LEU A 64 -21.08 -3.86 13.60
C LEU A 64 -21.12 -2.47 12.96
N TYR A 65 -19.97 -1.79 12.82
CA TYR A 65 -19.92 -0.47 12.18
C TYR A 65 -20.42 -0.55 10.74
N GLN A 66 -21.36 0.31 10.37
CA GLN A 66 -21.87 0.43 9.01
C GLN A 66 -21.20 1.63 8.33
N PRO A 67 -20.36 1.40 7.30
CA PRO A 67 -19.78 2.47 6.52
C PRO A 67 -20.83 3.38 5.90
N ARG A 68 -20.53 4.67 5.87
CA ARG A 68 -21.44 5.68 5.32
C ARG A 68 -21.29 5.74 3.80
N LEU A 69 -22.42 5.94 3.10
CA LEU A 69 -22.46 6.14 1.65
C LEU A 69 -22.92 7.56 1.28
N PRO A 70 -22.28 8.21 0.30
CA PRO A 70 -22.78 9.45 -0.31
C PRO A 70 -24.15 9.22 -0.95
N PRO A 71 -25.07 10.21 -0.92
CA PRO A 71 -26.42 10.08 -1.47
C PRO A 71 -26.47 9.59 -2.93
N CYS A 72 -25.50 9.97 -3.77
CA CYS A 72 -25.48 9.55 -5.17
C CYS A 72 -25.27 8.04 -5.37
N LEU A 73 -24.76 7.32 -4.36
CA LEU A 73 -24.55 5.87 -4.39
C LEU A 73 -25.61 5.11 -3.57
N GLN A 74 -26.57 5.81 -2.96
CA GLN A 74 -27.65 5.17 -2.21
C GLN A 74 -28.70 4.62 -3.17
N GLY A 75 -28.52 3.38 -3.61
CA GLY A 75 -29.47 2.67 -4.46
C GLY A 75 -28.80 1.79 -5.52
N ALA A 76 -29.60 1.27 -6.44
CA ALA A 76 -29.12 0.37 -7.50
C ALA A 76 -28.66 1.09 -8.78
N THR A 77 -28.98 2.39 -8.91
CA THR A 77 -28.76 3.15 -10.14
C THR A 77 -28.12 4.48 -9.85
N VAL A 78 -27.18 4.88 -10.71
CA VAL A 78 -26.54 6.19 -10.68
C VAL A 78 -26.69 6.85 -12.05
N ARG A 79 -26.79 8.18 -12.07
CA ARG A 79 -26.68 8.97 -13.29
C ARG A 79 -25.20 9.16 -13.60
N VAL A 80 -24.80 8.80 -14.81
CA VAL A 80 -23.41 8.89 -15.29
C VAL A 80 -23.28 10.12 -16.17
N GLU A 81 -22.45 11.06 -15.75
CA GLU A 81 -22.16 12.28 -16.51
C GLU A 81 -20.72 12.25 -17.03
N TYR A 82 -20.54 12.55 -18.31
CA TYR A 82 -19.23 12.58 -18.96
C TYR A 82 -18.79 14.03 -19.11
N ASP A 83 -17.67 14.37 -18.48
CA ASP A 83 -17.05 15.69 -18.47
C ASP A 83 -16.01 15.82 -19.60
N ASP A 84 -14.99 16.67 -19.47
CA ASP A 84 -14.01 16.90 -20.53
C ASP A 84 -13.12 15.68 -20.81
N ALA A 85 -12.61 15.61 -22.04
CA ALA A 85 -11.57 14.66 -22.42
C ALA A 85 -10.28 14.96 -21.65
N THR A 86 -9.60 13.91 -21.19
CA THR A 86 -8.39 14.06 -20.38
C THR A 86 -7.11 14.03 -21.20
N THR A 87 -6.06 14.64 -20.64
CA THR A 87 -4.68 14.43 -21.05
C THR A 87 -3.88 13.90 -19.87
N THR A 88 -2.61 13.56 -20.08
CA THR A 88 -1.70 13.08 -19.04
C THR A 88 -1.35 14.18 -18.04
N ILE A 89 -0.99 13.79 -16.82
CA ILE A 89 -0.57 14.72 -15.76
C ILE A 89 0.65 15.56 -16.16
N ASP A 90 1.51 15.01 -17.03
CA ASP A 90 2.64 15.69 -17.64
C ASP A 90 2.40 15.83 -19.15
N PRO A 91 2.13 17.05 -19.66
CA PRO A 91 1.92 17.28 -21.08
C PRO A 91 3.13 16.90 -21.94
N THR A 92 4.35 16.92 -21.40
CA THR A 92 5.56 16.58 -22.18
C THR A 92 5.64 15.10 -22.53
N GLY A 93 4.99 14.25 -21.73
CA GLY A 93 4.87 12.81 -21.97
C GLY A 93 3.67 12.40 -22.82
N ALA A 94 2.76 13.33 -23.15
CA ALA A 94 1.45 13.03 -23.74
C ALA A 94 1.56 12.17 -25.02
N HIS A 95 2.49 12.49 -25.92
CA HIS A 95 2.68 11.73 -27.16
C HIS A 95 3.10 10.27 -26.90
N ALA A 96 4.04 10.05 -25.97
CA ALA A 96 4.49 8.71 -25.62
C ALA A 96 3.41 7.89 -24.91
N VAL A 97 2.58 8.53 -24.07
CA VAL A 97 1.42 7.85 -23.46
C VAL A 97 0.37 7.52 -24.51
N ALA A 98 0.02 8.45 -25.40
CA ALA A 98 -0.94 8.22 -26.48
C ALA A 98 -0.50 7.08 -27.42
N GLN A 99 0.81 6.99 -27.70
CA GLN A 99 1.37 5.90 -28.49
C GLN A 99 1.30 4.55 -27.77
N ALA A 100 1.53 4.51 -26.46
CA ALA A 100 1.47 3.29 -25.67
C ALA A 100 0.02 2.84 -25.36
N PHE A 101 -0.92 3.79 -25.29
CA PHE A 101 -2.32 3.59 -24.90
C PHE A 101 -3.31 4.09 -25.96
N PRO A 102 -3.25 3.61 -27.22
CA PRO A 102 -4.05 4.14 -28.32
C PRO A 102 -5.57 3.95 -28.15
N ARG A 103 -6.02 3.03 -27.29
CA ARG A 103 -7.46 2.77 -27.06
C ARG A 103 -8.01 3.44 -25.81
N THR A 104 -7.17 3.71 -24.83
CA THR A 104 -7.59 4.25 -23.51
C THR A 104 -7.08 5.67 -23.24
N TYR A 105 -6.21 6.22 -24.08
CA TYR A 105 -5.82 7.63 -24.02
C TYR A 105 -6.97 8.56 -24.47
N GLY A 106 -7.08 9.74 -23.85
CA GLY A 106 -8.08 10.75 -24.22
C GLY A 106 -9.51 10.48 -23.72
N GLN A 107 -9.68 9.46 -22.88
CA GLN A 107 -10.95 9.16 -22.23
C GLN A 107 -11.46 10.34 -21.38
N ARG A 108 -12.78 10.48 -21.25
CA ARG A 108 -13.45 11.59 -20.55
C ARG A 108 -13.49 11.34 -19.05
N LEU A 109 -13.45 12.39 -18.23
CA LEU A 109 -13.79 12.25 -16.82
C LEU A 109 -15.25 11.85 -16.66
N VAL A 110 -15.54 11.09 -15.60
CA VAL A 110 -16.89 10.62 -15.32
C VAL A 110 -17.27 10.98 -13.89
N THR A 111 -18.46 11.56 -13.73
CA THR A 111 -19.04 11.90 -12.43
C THR A 111 -20.30 11.07 -12.18
N PHE A 112 -20.47 10.58 -10.96
CA PHE A 112 -21.64 9.80 -10.55
C PHE A 112 -22.59 10.65 -9.70
N LEU A 113 -23.81 10.82 -10.18
CA LEU A 113 -24.83 11.65 -9.57
C LEU A 113 -26.08 10.83 -9.20
N SER A 114 -26.88 11.38 -8.30
CA SER A 114 -28.17 10.79 -7.95
C SER A 114 -29.07 10.71 -9.20
N PRO A 115 -29.88 9.64 -9.35
CA PRO A 115 -30.80 9.51 -10.48
C PRO A 115 -31.88 10.59 -10.44
N ASP A 116 -32.28 11.10 -11.61
CA ASP A 116 -33.29 12.15 -11.75
C ASP A 116 -34.72 11.66 -11.40
N ASP A 117 -34.98 10.35 -11.55
CA ASP A 117 -36.31 9.76 -11.38
C ASP A 117 -36.24 8.40 -10.66
N THR A 118 -36.66 8.36 -9.40
CA THR A 118 -36.57 7.16 -8.54
C THR A 118 -37.53 6.04 -8.97
N ALA A 119 -38.66 6.37 -9.59
CA ALA A 119 -39.66 5.39 -10.02
C ALA A 119 -39.25 4.63 -11.32
N GLY A 120 -38.59 5.30 -12.26
CA GLY A 120 -38.05 4.68 -13.49
C GLY A 120 -36.82 3.82 -13.22
N ALA A 121 -36.00 4.23 -12.25
CA ALA A 121 -34.85 3.47 -11.78
C ALA A 121 -35.24 2.09 -11.24
N VAL A 122 -36.33 1.97 -10.48
CA VAL A 122 -36.79 0.69 -9.91
C VAL A 122 -37.25 -0.30 -11.00
N LYS A 123 -37.89 0.17 -12.08
CA LYS A 123 -38.22 -0.69 -13.24
C LYS A 123 -36.97 -1.16 -13.98
N ALA A 124 -35.98 -0.29 -14.17
CA ALA A 124 -34.73 -0.62 -14.84
C ALA A 124 -33.85 -1.64 -14.06
N VAL A 125 -34.03 -1.76 -12.74
CA VAL A 125 -33.31 -2.76 -11.92
C VAL A 125 -33.79 -4.18 -12.20
N ASN A 126 -35.09 -4.38 -12.41
CA ASN A 126 -35.68 -5.70 -12.62
C ASN A 126 -35.34 -6.33 -14.00
N GLU A 127 -34.79 -5.55 -14.93
CA GLU A 127 -34.45 -5.99 -16.29
C GLU A 127 -32.93 -6.13 -16.54
N ARG A 128 -32.08 -5.76 -15.56
CA ARG A 128 -30.63 -5.80 -15.72
C ARG A 128 -30.11 -7.23 -15.73
N GLN A 129 -29.23 -7.53 -16.68
CA GLN A 129 -28.55 -8.81 -16.72
C GLN A 129 -27.57 -8.95 -15.54
N PRO A 130 -27.44 -10.15 -14.95
CA PRO A 130 -26.44 -10.42 -13.93
C PRO A 130 -25.02 -10.17 -14.47
N ILE A 131 -24.15 -9.60 -13.64
CA ILE A 131 -22.75 -9.36 -14.00
C ILE A 131 -21.80 -10.20 -13.15
N ARG A 132 -20.63 -10.52 -13.72
CA ARG A 132 -19.58 -11.31 -13.08
C ARG A 132 -18.34 -10.44 -12.92
N VAL A 133 -17.95 -10.18 -11.68
CA VAL A 133 -16.83 -9.30 -11.36
C VAL A 133 -15.74 -10.07 -10.63
N GLY A 134 -14.49 -9.90 -11.04
CA GLY A 134 -13.32 -10.37 -10.31
C GLY A 134 -12.70 -9.24 -9.47
N VAL A 135 -12.16 -9.55 -8.29
CA VAL A 135 -11.40 -8.61 -7.45
C VAL A 135 -10.08 -9.23 -7.00
N VAL A 136 -9.01 -8.45 -7.06
CA VAL A 136 -7.66 -8.88 -6.68
C VAL A 136 -6.97 -7.83 -5.81
N PHE A 137 -6.38 -8.27 -4.71
CA PHE A 137 -5.40 -7.48 -3.98
C PHE A 137 -4.06 -7.55 -4.70
N SER A 138 -3.60 -6.42 -5.22
CA SER A 138 -2.30 -6.26 -5.86
C SER A 138 -1.52 -5.23 -5.07
N GLY A 139 -0.64 -5.67 -4.18
CA GLY A 139 0.07 -4.75 -3.32
C GLY A 139 0.66 -5.34 -2.03
N ARG A 140 1.41 -4.47 -1.36
CA ARG A 140 1.51 -4.48 0.11
C ARG A 140 0.13 -4.26 0.73
N GLN A 141 -0.14 -4.98 1.82
CA GLN A 141 -1.40 -4.84 2.56
C GLN A 141 -1.58 -3.41 3.10
N SER A 142 -2.83 -2.96 3.18
CA SER A 142 -3.23 -1.67 3.73
C SER A 142 -4.54 -1.82 4.52
N PRO A 143 -4.74 -1.11 5.65
CA PRO A 143 -6.02 -1.11 6.35
C PRO A 143 -7.16 -0.63 5.43
N GLY A 144 -8.31 -1.30 5.47
CA GLY A 144 -9.49 -0.95 4.67
C GLY A 144 -9.65 -1.73 3.37
N GLY A 145 -8.69 -2.58 2.96
CA GLY A 145 -8.83 -3.40 1.75
C GLY A 145 -10.06 -4.29 1.73
N HIS A 146 -10.41 -4.92 2.87
CA HIS A 146 -11.62 -5.73 2.98
C HIS A 146 -12.89 -4.90 2.78
N ASN A 147 -12.91 -3.63 3.20
CA ASN A 147 -14.05 -2.74 3.02
C ASN A 147 -14.29 -2.39 1.54
N VAL A 148 -13.26 -2.39 0.69
CA VAL A 148 -13.43 -2.26 -0.77
C VAL A 148 -14.19 -3.47 -1.32
N VAL A 149 -13.79 -4.69 -0.92
CA VAL A 149 -14.44 -5.94 -1.36
C VAL A 149 -15.88 -5.98 -0.85
N TRP A 150 -16.11 -5.56 0.39
CA TRP A 150 -17.45 -5.48 0.98
C TRP A 150 -18.35 -4.48 0.24
N GLY A 151 -17.86 -3.27 -0.02
CA GLY A 151 -18.60 -2.25 -0.78
C GLY A 151 -18.95 -2.73 -2.18
N LEU A 152 -18.00 -3.37 -2.87
CA LEU A 152 -18.22 -3.96 -4.18
C LEU A 152 -19.27 -5.08 -4.16
N HIS A 153 -19.20 -5.98 -3.17
CA HIS A 153 -20.17 -7.07 -3.00
C HIS A 153 -21.59 -6.53 -2.81
N ASP A 154 -21.78 -5.59 -1.89
CA ASP A 154 -23.10 -5.05 -1.57
C ASP A 154 -23.69 -4.31 -2.76
N ALA A 155 -22.90 -3.45 -3.41
CA ALA A 155 -23.31 -2.76 -4.62
C ALA A 155 -23.77 -3.75 -5.69
N LEU A 156 -23.01 -4.84 -5.88
CA LEU A 156 -23.25 -5.85 -6.91
C LEU A 156 -24.54 -6.63 -6.65
N LYS A 157 -24.83 -6.96 -5.38
CA LYS A 157 -26.10 -7.58 -4.99
C LYS A 157 -27.29 -6.65 -5.10
N VAL A 158 -27.10 -5.35 -4.84
CA VAL A 158 -28.13 -4.32 -5.04
C VAL A 158 -28.41 -4.10 -6.54
N TYR A 159 -27.39 -4.19 -7.40
CA TYR A 159 -27.53 -4.05 -8.86
C TYR A 159 -28.32 -5.20 -9.48
N ASN A 160 -27.96 -6.45 -9.15
CA ASN A 160 -28.75 -7.64 -9.45
C ASN A 160 -28.33 -8.78 -8.49
N PRO A 161 -29.26 -9.37 -7.71
CA PRO A 161 -28.94 -10.42 -6.72
C PRO A 161 -28.21 -11.66 -7.29
N GLN A 162 -28.41 -11.97 -8.57
CA GLN A 162 -27.78 -13.09 -9.28
C GLN A 162 -26.35 -12.79 -9.76
N SER A 163 -25.88 -11.54 -9.60
CA SER A 163 -24.50 -11.18 -9.94
C SER A 163 -23.52 -11.89 -9.01
N ILE A 164 -22.31 -12.16 -9.51
CA ILE A 164 -21.29 -12.94 -8.78
C ILE A 164 -20.00 -12.14 -8.65
N LEU A 165 -19.42 -12.17 -7.45
CA LEU A 165 -18.11 -11.59 -7.14
C LEU A 165 -17.09 -12.71 -6.87
N TYR A 166 -16.03 -12.77 -7.66
CA TYR A 166 -14.90 -13.68 -7.49
C TYR A 166 -13.70 -12.95 -6.89
N GLY A 167 -13.18 -13.42 -5.77
CA GLY A 167 -11.90 -12.98 -5.22
C GLY A 167 -10.76 -13.89 -5.65
N PHE A 168 -9.67 -13.32 -6.17
CA PHE A 168 -8.49 -14.08 -6.57
C PHE A 168 -7.57 -14.37 -5.39
N ILE A 169 -7.34 -15.66 -5.10
CA ILE A 169 -6.60 -16.12 -3.92
C ILE A 169 -5.09 -16.04 -4.17
N GLY A 170 -4.35 -15.44 -3.26
CA GLY A 170 -2.92 -15.22 -3.37
C GLY A 170 -2.59 -14.09 -4.33
N GLY A 171 -3.42 -13.04 -4.41
CA GLY A 171 -3.16 -11.85 -5.22
C GLY A 171 -3.14 -12.13 -6.73
N THR A 172 -2.24 -11.46 -7.46
CA THR A 172 -2.09 -11.58 -8.92
C THR A 172 -1.68 -12.99 -9.37
N GLU A 173 -0.94 -13.75 -8.55
CA GLU A 173 -0.63 -15.15 -8.87
C GLU A 173 -1.89 -16.01 -8.92
N GLY A 174 -2.87 -15.73 -8.05
CA GLY A 174 -4.20 -16.33 -8.12
C GLY A 174 -4.94 -16.01 -9.40
N LEU A 175 -4.85 -14.76 -9.85
CA LEU A 175 -5.42 -14.32 -11.14
C LEU A 175 -4.78 -15.06 -12.32
N PHE A 176 -3.46 -15.27 -12.32
CA PHE A 176 -2.79 -16.01 -13.40
C PHE A 176 -3.09 -17.49 -13.38
N ALA A 177 -3.27 -18.07 -12.18
CA ALA A 177 -3.53 -19.49 -11.98
C ALA A 177 -5.03 -19.85 -11.97
N ASN A 178 -5.93 -18.89 -12.19
CA ASN A 178 -7.38 -19.05 -12.08
C ASN A 178 -7.81 -19.66 -10.73
N LYS A 179 -7.16 -19.25 -9.63
CA LYS A 179 -7.49 -19.67 -8.25
C LYS A 179 -8.42 -18.63 -7.63
N THR A 180 -9.68 -19.00 -7.45
CA THR A 180 -10.73 -18.07 -7.02
C THR A 180 -11.56 -18.58 -5.85
N LEU A 181 -12.16 -17.63 -5.15
CA LEU A 181 -13.17 -17.81 -4.12
C LEU A 181 -14.39 -16.97 -4.50
N GLU A 182 -15.59 -17.55 -4.44
CA GLU A 182 -16.82 -16.75 -4.53
C GLU A 182 -17.03 -15.98 -3.22
N ILE A 183 -17.18 -14.66 -3.33
CA ILE A 183 -17.39 -13.78 -2.18
C ILE A 183 -18.87 -13.73 -1.85
N THR A 184 -19.23 -14.23 -0.68
CA THR A 184 -20.59 -14.24 -0.14
C THR A 184 -20.67 -13.46 1.18
N ASN A 185 -21.89 -13.23 1.68
CA ASN A 185 -22.08 -12.61 2.99
C ASN A 185 -21.41 -13.40 4.12
N ASP A 186 -21.44 -14.73 4.06
CA ASP A 186 -20.83 -15.60 5.07
C ASP A 186 -19.31 -15.50 5.05
N VAL A 187 -18.73 -15.48 3.84
CA VAL A 187 -17.29 -15.24 3.64
C VAL A 187 -16.90 -13.88 4.21
N LEU A 188 -17.67 -12.82 3.96
CA LEU A 188 -17.35 -11.46 4.40
C LEU A 188 -17.58 -11.22 5.90
N ALA A 189 -18.39 -12.02 6.58
CA ALA A 189 -18.85 -11.74 7.94
C ALA A 189 -17.70 -11.46 8.93
N SER A 190 -16.60 -12.22 8.83
CA SER A 190 -15.41 -12.09 9.68
C SER A 190 -14.40 -11.04 9.21
N TYR A 191 -14.61 -10.40 8.06
CA TYR A 191 -13.67 -9.42 7.48
C TYR A 191 -14.23 -7.99 7.46
N LYS A 192 -15.51 -7.79 7.78
CA LYS A 192 -16.11 -6.45 7.84
C LYS A 192 -15.37 -5.58 8.87
N ASN A 193 -14.84 -4.45 8.37
CA ASN A 193 -14.10 -3.46 9.16
C ASN A 193 -12.85 -3.99 9.87
N GLN A 194 -12.30 -5.12 9.40
CA GLN A 194 -11.04 -5.65 9.90
C GLN A 194 -9.85 -5.12 9.07
N GLY A 195 -8.65 -5.24 9.65
CA GLY A 195 -7.40 -4.94 8.97
C GLY A 195 -6.88 -6.15 8.19
N GLY A 196 -5.78 -5.95 7.44
CA GLY A 196 -5.14 -7.04 6.70
C GLY A 196 -5.76 -7.30 5.33
N PHE A 197 -5.12 -8.19 4.55
CA PHE A 197 -5.54 -8.67 3.22
C PHE A 197 -5.79 -10.20 3.24
N ASP A 198 -5.89 -10.79 4.42
CA ASP A 198 -5.97 -12.23 4.68
C ASP A 198 -7.25 -12.91 4.16
N LEU A 199 -8.29 -12.16 3.79
CA LEU A 199 -9.44 -12.69 3.04
C LEU A 199 -9.02 -13.39 1.75
N LEU A 200 -8.17 -12.75 0.94
CA LEU A 200 -7.70 -13.28 -0.34
C LEU A 200 -6.20 -13.57 -0.36
N GLY A 201 -5.44 -13.07 0.62
CA GLY A 201 -4.00 -13.05 0.56
C GLY A 201 -3.46 -12.03 -0.45
N ARG A 202 -2.15 -12.11 -0.69
CA ARG A 202 -1.41 -11.22 -1.59
C ARG A 202 -0.26 -11.97 -2.25
N SER A 203 0.21 -11.46 -3.38
CA SER A 203 1.43 -11.93 -4.08
C SER A 203 2.40 -10.79 -4.32
N ILE A 204 3.41 -11.07 -5.15
CA ILE A 204 4.31 -10.08 -5.72
C ILE A 204 3.55 -9.30 -6.81
N ASP A 205 3.69 -7.98 -6.75
CA ASP A 205 2.80 -7.00 -7.38
C ASP A 205 3.12 -6.73 -8.85
N GLN A 206 2.97 -7.72 -9.76
CA GLN A 206 3.21 -7.48 -11.19
C GLN A 206 2.32 -8.20 -12.19
N ILE A 207 1.79 -7.43 -13.14
CA ILE A 207 1.15 -7.91 -14.38
C ILE A 207 1.89 -7.28 -15.58
N ARG A 208 3.17 -7.66 -15.78
CA ARG A 208 4.04 -6.98 -16.77
C ARG A 208 4.43 -7.83 -17.96
N SER A 209 4.75 -9.10 -17.72
CA SER A 209 5.19 -9.97 -18.81
C SER A 209 4.02 -10.32 -19.73
N SER A 210 4.31 -10.52 -21.02
CA SER A 210 3.30 -10.98 -21.99
C SER A 210 2.61 -12.27 -21.51
N LYS A 211 3.35 -13.16 -20.85
CA LYS A 211 2.83 -14.40 -20.24
C LYS A 211 1.81 -14.11 -19.14
N GLN A 212 2.12 -13.21 -18.20
CA GLN A 212 1.20 -12.82 -17.11
C GLN A 212 -0.06 -12.14 -17.65
N VAL A 213 0.10 -11.20 -18.59
CA VAL A 213 -1.04 -10.50 -19.22
C VAL A 213 -1.94 -11.48 -19.96
N SER A 214 -1.35 -12.44 -20.69
CA SER A 214 -2.10 -13.48 -21.40
C SER A 214 -2.84 -14.40 -20.42
N ALA A 215 -2.18 -14.82 -19.34
CA ALA A 215 -2.81 -15.65 -18.31
C ALA A 215 -3.99 -14.92 -17.63
N ALA A 216 -3.82 -13.65 -17.26
CA ALA A 216 -4.90 -12.84 -16.70
C ALA A 216 -6.09 -12.71 -17.66
N MET A 217 -5.82 -12.50 -18.96
CA MET A 217 -6.85 -12.43 -19.99
C MET A 217 -7.60 -13.77 -20.14
N THR A 218 -6.89 -14.89 -20.20
CA THR A 218 -7.48 -16.23 -20.26
C THR A 218 -8.39 -16.48 -19.06
N THR A 219 -7.91 -16.19 -17.84
CA THR A 219 -8.73 -16.31 -16.62
C THR A 219 -10.01 -15.45 -16.69
N CYS A 220 -9.91 -14.21 -17.19
CA CYS A 220 -11.08 -13.35 -17.36
C CYS A 220 -12.11 -13.94 -18.35
N GLN A 221 -11.63 -14.57 -19.43
CA GLN A 221 -12.47 -15.22 -20.43
C GLN A 221 -13.11 -16.52 -19.89
N ASP A 222 -12.32 -17.37 -19.23
CA ASP A 222 -12.77 -18.64 -18.66
C ASP A 222 -13.86 -18.44 -17.61
N LEU A 223 -13.70 -17.41 -16.76
CA LEU A 223 -14.70 -17.03 -15.76
C LEU A 223 -15.83 -16.16 -16.33
N ASN A 224 -15.77 -15.81 -17.63
CA ASN A 224 -16.72 -14.96 -18.33
C ASN A 224 -16.95 -13.60 -17.63
N LEU A 225 -15.88 -12.98 -17.11
CA LEU A 225 -15.95 -11.75 -16.32
C LEU A 225 -16.36 -10.54 -17.17
N ASP A 226 -17.28 -9.75 -16.64
CA ASP A 226 -17.65 -8.43 -17.18
C ASP A 226 -16.73 -7.34 -16.64
N GLY A 227 -16.17 -7.53 -15.44
CA GLY A 227 -15.22 -6.59 -14.85
C GLY A 227 -14.15 -7.24 -13.98
N LEU A 228 -13.00 -6.57 -13.86
CA LEU A 228 -11.87 -6.91 -12.99
C LEU A 228 -11.45 -5.66 -12.21
N VAL A 229 -11.55 -5.75 -10.88
CA VAL A 229 -11.18 -4.69 -9.94
C VAL A 229 -9.79 -4.98 -9.37
N ILE A 230 -8.84 -4.09 -9.64
CA ILE A 230 -7.47 -4.17 -9.13
C ILE A 230 -7.32 -3.19 -7.96
N VAL A 231 -7.14 -3.74 -6.76
CA VAL A 231 -7.01 -2.98 -5.52
C VAL A 231 -5.52 -2.84 -5.19
N GLY A 232 -4.98 -1.61 -5.24
CA GLY A 232 -3.56 -1.41 -5.01
C GLY A 232 -3.06 0.03 -5.13
N GLY A 233 -1.74 0.18 -5.07
CA GLY A 233 -1.06 1.49 -5.12
C GLY A 233 -0.64 1.90 -6.53
N VAL A 234 0.39 2.74 -6.60
CA VAL A 234 0.95 3.31 -7.85
C VAL A 234 1.30 2.23 -8.88
N THR A 235 2.07 1.22 -8.48
CA THR A 235 2.54 0.15 -9.40
C THR A 235 1.36 -0.68 -9.91
N SER A 236 0.47 -1.10 -9.01
CA SER A 236 -0.70 -1.91 -9.33
C SER A 236 -1.64 -1.22 -10.31
N ASN A 237 -1.84 0.09 -10.17
CA ASN A 237 -2.69 0.86 -11.06
C ASN A 237 -2.01 1.20 -12.41
N SER A 238 -0.67 1.24 -12.46
CA SER A 238 0.05 1.30 -13.73
C SER A 238 -0.13 0.00 -14.52
N ASP A 239 -0.04 -1.14 -13.84
CA ASP A 239 -0.29 -2.45 -14.43
C ASP A 239 -1.76 -2.63 -14.84
N ALA A 240 -2.70 -2.10 -14.05
CA ALA A 240 -4.13 -2.08 -14.40
C ALA A 240 -4.40 -1.33 -15.71
N ALA A 241 -3.73 -0.20 -15.95
CA ALA A 241 -3.86 0.54 -17.19
C ALA A 241 -3.35 -0.28 -18.39
N GLN A 242 -2.19 -0.92 -18.25
CA GLN A 242 -1.59 -1.76 -19.30
C GLN A 242 -2.49 -2.97 -19.61
N LEU A 243 -3.06 -3.59 -18.58
CA LEU A 243 -4.00 -4.70 -18.73
C LEU A 243 -5.28 -4.23 -19.44
N ALA A 244 -5.85 -3.10 -19.04
CA ALA A 244 -7.04 -2.52 -19.66
C ALA A 244 -6.84 -2.28 -21.16
N GLU A 245 -5.73 -1.63 -21.53
CA GLU A 245 -5.36 -1.36 -22.92
C GLU A 245 -5.24 -2.67 -23.72
N THR A 246 -4.55 -3.66 -23.16
CA THR A 246 -4.34 -4.96 -23.83
C THR A 246 -5.65 -5.72 -24.05
N LEU A 247 -6.54 -5.75 -23.04
CA LEU A 247 -7.84 -6.41 -23.14
C LEU A 247 -8.72 -5.75 -24.20
N VAL A 248 -8.73 -4.41 -24.29
CA VAL A 248 -9.45 -3.69 -25.33
C VAL A 248 -8.89 -3.99 -26.71
N GLN A 249 -7.57 -3.98 -26.88
CA GLN A 249 -6.92 -4.32 -28.16
C GLN A 249 -7.22 -5.76 -28.62
N LYS A 250 -7.42 -6.68 -27.68
CA LYS A 250 -7.76 -8.08 -27.93
C LYS A 250 -9.27 -8.36 -28.00
N ASN A 251 -10.11 -7.33 -28.00
CA ASN A 251 -11.58 -7.44 -27.99
C ASN A 251 -12.12 -8.31 -26.84
N CYS A 252 -11.45 -8.30 -25.69
CA CYS A 252 -11.97 -8.94 -24.48
C CYS A 252 -13.08 -8.06 -23.88
N LYS A 253 -14.21 -8.65 -23.50
CA LYS A 253 -15.35 -7.90 -22.94
C LYS A 253 -15.06 -7.31 -21.56
N THR A 254 -14.14 -7.92 -20.81
CA THR A 254 -13.87 -7.60 -19.41
C THR A 254 -13.32 -6.18 -19.25
N LYS A 255 -13.95 -5.39 -18.39
CA LYS A 255 -13.54 -4.03 -18.03
C LYS A 255 -12.56 -4.06 -16.87
N VAL A 256 -11.44 -3.36 -16.97
CA VAL A 256 -10.45 -3.29 -15.89
C VAL A 256 -10.55 -1.94 -15.20
N VAL A 257 -10.72 -1.95 -13.88
CA VAL A 257 -10.83 -0.74 -13.05
C VAL A 257 -9.88 -0.81 -11.86
N GLY A 258 -9.32 0.33 -11.49
CA GLY A 258 -8.36 0.48 -10.40
C GLY A 258 -8.97 1.11 -9.15
N VAL A 259 -8.49 0.70 -7.97
CA VAL A 259 -8.88 1.29 -6.68
C VAL A 259 -7.62 1.75 -5.92
N PRO A 260 -7.53 3.02 -5.49
CA PRO A 260 -6.33 3.60 -4.87
C PRO A 260 -6.18 3.17 -3.40
N VAL A 261 -5.54 2.02 -3.17
CA VAL A 261 -5.27 1.47 -1.83
C VAL A 261 -3.77 1.34 -1.60
N SER A 262 -3.25 2.15 -0.68
CA SER A 262 -1.83 2.18 -0.32
C SER A 262 -1.65 2.89 1.01
N LEU A 263 -0.70 2.41 1.82
CA LEU A 263 -0.33 3.08 3.06
C LEU A 263 0.57 4.30 2.85
N ASN A 264 1.15 4.46 1.66
CA ASN A 264 2.20 5.46 1.43
C ASN A 264 1.66 6.89 1.24
N GLY A 265 0.38 7.05 0.87
CA GLY A 265 -0.18 8.36 0.50
C GLY A 265 0.39 8.96 -0.79
N ASP A 266 1.12 8.16 -1.58
CA ASP A 266 1.93 8.61 -2.72
C ASP A 266 1.21 8.54 -4.07
N LEU A 267 0.07 7.86 -4.15
CA LEU A 267 -0.86 7.94 -5.29
C LEU A 267 -1.80 9.12 -5.09
N LYS A 268 -1.25 10.33 -5.26
CA LYS A 268 -1.95 11.60 -5.06
C LYS A 268 -1.80 12.48 -6.30
N ASN A 269 -2.89 13.08 -6.75
CA ASN A 269 -2.93 13.99 -7.89
C ASN A 269 -4.25 14.80 -7.86
N GLN A 270 -4.55 15.53 -8.93
CA GLN A 270 -5.78 16.34 -9.02
C GLN A 270 -7.10 15.55 -8.94
N PHE A 271 -7.06 14.23 -9.16
CA PHE A 271 -8.22 13.34 -9.10
C PHE A 271 -8.27 12.50 -7.82
N VAL A 272 -7.10 12.26 -7.19
CA VAL A 272 -6.97 11.43 -5.99
C VAL A 272 -6.40 12.28 -4.87
N GLU A 273 -7.25 12.65 -3.91
CA GLU A 273 -6.86 13.47 -2.76
C GLU A 273 -5.97 12.68 -1.77
N THR A 274 -6.27 11.39 -1.57
CA THR A 274 -5.49 10.45 -0.74
C THR A 274 -5.82 8.98 -1.07
N THR A 275 -5.07 8.05 -0.48
CA THR A 275 -5.26 6.60 -0.65
C THR A 275 -5.83 5.94 0.60
N VAL A 276 -6.59 4.86 0.40
CA VAL A 276 -7.14 4.05 1.51
C VAL A 276 -6.01 3.43 2.34
N GLY A 277 -6.07 3.65 3.64
CA GLY A 277 -5.18 3.14 4.67
C GLY A 277 -4.11 4.13 5.11
N PHE A 278 -3.88 5.22 4.37
CA PHE A 278 -2.94 6.27 4.77
C PHE A 278 -3.34 6.92 6.10
N ASP A 279 -4.62 7.25 6.28
CA ASP A 279 -5.15 7.85 7.51
C ASP A 279 -4.95 6.93 8.73
N THR A 280 -5.33 5.66 8.60
CA THR A 280 -5.16 4.66 9.67
C THR A 280 -3.70 4.49 10.04
N VAL A 281 -2.81 4.33 9.05
CA VAL A 281 -1.39 4.08 9.29
C VAL A 281 -0.73 5.28 9.97
N CYS A 282 -1.05 6.50 9.53
CA CYS A 282 -0.51 7.71 10.17
C CYS A 282 -0.99 7.85 11.62
N LYS A 283 -2.27 7.57 11.92
CA LYS A 283 -2.79 7.61 13.29
C LYS A 283 -2.08 6.60 14.21
N VAL A 284 -1.94 5.35 13.76
CA VAL A 284 -1.29 4.30 14.55
C VAL A 284 0.19 4.62 14.77
N ASN A 285 0.91 5.00 13.72
CA ASN A 285 2.33 5.36 13.85
C ASN A 285 2.51 6.60 14.74
N SER A 286 1.68 7.63 14.60
CA SER A 286 1.74 8.84 15.44
C SER A 286 1.51 8.53 16.91
N GLN A 287 0.60 7.61 17.23
CA GLN A 287 0.39 7.14 18.59
C GLN A 287 1.66 6.46 19.15
N LEU A 288 2.28 5.56 18.37
CA LEU A 288 3.50 4.88 18.79
C LEU A 288 4.66 5.86 18.96
N ILE A 289 4.83 6.80 18.04
CA ILE A 289 5.87 7.84 18.12
C ILE A 289 5.64 8.74 19.34
N SER A 290 4.39 9.12 19.63
CA SER A 290 4.06 9.93 20.81
C SER A 290 4.45 9.21 22.10
N ASN A 291 4.24 7.89 22.19
CA ASN A 291 4.70 7.09 23.32
C ASN A 291 6.24 7.08 23.43
N VAL A 292 6.95 6.99 22.29
CA VAL A 292 8.42 7.08 22.25
C VAL A 292 8.91 8.47 22.67
N CYS A 293 8.23 9.54 22.25
CA CYS A 293 8.53 10.91 22.70
C CYS A 293 8.40 11.04 24.21
N LEU A 294 7.34 10.48 24.81
CA LEU A 294 7.13 10.50 26.25
C LEU A 294 8.18 9.67 27.00
N ASP A 295 8.56 8.51 26.47
CA ASP A 295 9.62 7.67 27.02
C ASP A 295 10.99 8.40 26.97
N ALA A 296 11.29 9.10 25.87
CA ALA A 296 12.51 9.88 25.73
C ALA A 296 12.63 10.98 26.81
N ILE A 297 11.52 11.67 27.10
CA ILE A 297 11.47 12.68 28.17
C ILE A 297 11.67 12.02 29.53
N SER A 298 10.99 10.89 29.78
CA SER A 298 11.04 10.17 31.06
C SER A 298 12.42 9.58 31.36
N ALA A 299 13.07 9.00 30.36
CA ALA A 299 14.41 8.42 30.50
C ALA A 299 15.52 9.47 30.52
N GLY A 300 15.36 10.58 29.79
CA GLY A 300 16.28 11.72 29.77
C GLY A 300 17.69 11.44 29.20
N LYS A 301 17.89 10.30 28.50
CA LYS A 301 19.22 9.82 28.07
C LYS A 301 19.30 9.20 26.66
N TYR A 302 18.17 8.97 25.98
CA TYR A 302 18.15 8.24 24.70
C TYR A 302 17.75 9.14 23.54
N TYR A 303 18.41 8.94 22.40
CA TYR A 303 17.97 9.45 21.11
C TYR A 303 17.34 8.31 20.30
N TYR A 304 16.06 8.42 20.01
CA TYR A 304 15.32 7.41 19.26
C TYR A 304 15.35 7.72 17.76
N PHE A 305 15.80 6.76 16.97
CA PHE A 305 15.81 6.81 15.51
C PHE A 305 14.66 5.95 15.02
N VAL A 306 13.56 6.59 14.60
CA VAL A 306 12.34 5.91 14.21
C VAL A 306 12.21 5.96 12.69
N ARG A 307 12.49 4.83 12.03
CA ARG A 307 12.21 4.67 10.60
C ARG A 307 10.73 4.39 10.38
N LEU A 308 10.15 5.00 9.34
CA LEU A 308 8.76 4.83 8.94
C LEU A 308 8.64 4.26 7.53
N MET A 309 7.73 3.29 7.35
CA MET A 309 7.35 2.82 6.02
C MET A 309 6.70 3.95 5.21
N GLY A 310 6.95 3.96 3.90
CA GLY A 310 6.46 5.01 2.98
C GLY A 310 7.03 4.93 1.56
N ARG A 311 7.77 3.87 1.24
CA ARG A 311 8.60 3.71 0.04
C ARG A 311 9.42 4.96 -0.24
N LYS A 312 9.13 5.67 -1.33
CA LYS A 312 9.99 6.74 -1.88
C LYS A 312 9.66 8.13 -1.33
N ALA A 313 8.39 8.40 -1.02
CA ALA A 313 7.94 9.71 -0.60
C ALA A 313 7.85 9.79 0.93
N SER A 314 8.03 10.97 1.51
CA SER A 314 8.05 11.13 2.97
C SER A 314 6.66 11.41 3.58
N HIS A 315 5.55 11.22 2.86
CA HIS A 315 4.20 11.60 3.31
C HIS A 315 3.83 11.04 4.69
N VAL A 316 4.10 9.75 4.94
CA VAL A 316 3.83 9.13 6.25
C VAL A 316 4.68 9.77 7.34
N ALA A 317 5.95 10.06 7.06
CA ALA A 317 6.86 10.66 8.03
C ALA A 317 6.49 12.12 8.35
N LEU A 318 6.08 12.89 7.34
CA LEU A 318 5.59 14.26 7.52
C LEU A 318 4.30 14.29 8.34
N GLU A 319 3.29 13.50 7.97
CA GLU A 319 2.02 13.44 8.70
C GLU A 319 2.25 13.00 10.17
N CYS A 320 3.08 11.99 10.39
CA CYS A 320 3.42 11.56 11.75
C CYS A 320 4.16 12.66 12.53
N ALA A 321 5.03 13.43 11.89
CA ALA A 321 5.73 14.54 12.55
C ALA A 321 4.75 15.65 12.97
N LEU A 322 3.82 16.01 12.11
CA LEU A 322 2.79 17.01 12.40
C LEU A 322 1.87 16.59 13.56
N GLN A 323 1.59 15.29 13.72
CA GLN A 323 0.74 14.81 14.81
C GLN A 323 1.49 14.60 16.15
N SER A 324 2.75 14.19 16.10
CA SER A 324 3.50 13.73 17.29
C SER A 324 4.61 14.67 17.77
N HIS A 325 4.93 15.70 16.97
CA HIS A 325 5.94 16.73 17.27
C HIS A 325 7.30 16.14 17.73
N PRO A 326 7.95 15.28 16.93
CA PRO A 326 9.30 14.79 17.20
C PRO A 326 10.30 15.95 17.19
N ASN A 327 11.53 15.71 17.66
CA ASN A 327 12.54 16.78 17.70
C ASN A 327 13.18 17.05 16.34
N MET A 328 13.15 16.08 15.43
CA MET A 328 13.69 16.20 14.09
C MET A 328 12.95 15.25 13.14
N LEU A 329 12.74 15.70 11.91
CA LEU A 329 12.32 14.89 10.77
C LEU A 329 13.34 15.13 9.66
N ILE A 330 13.85 14.07 9.03
CA ILE A 330 14.62 14.20 7.79
C ILE A 330 13.70 13.83 6.64
N MET A 331 13.43 14.77 5.73
CA MET A 331 12.62 14.51 4.54
C MET A 331 13.50 14.18 3.34
N GLY A 332 13.18 13.09 2.65
CA GLY A 332 13.89 12.69 1.43
C GLY A 332 13.84 13.79 0.36
N GLU A 333 12.71 14.47 0.23
CA GLU A 333 12.50 15.55 -0.72
C GLU A 333 13.44 16.75 -0.50
N GLU A 334 13.66 17.17 0.76
CA GLU A 334 14.63 18.23 1.09
C GLU A 334 16.07 17.82 0.80
N VAL A 335 16.40 16.58 1.17
CA VAL A 335 17.73 15.98 0.96
C VAL A 335 18.05 15.92 -0.52
N ALA A 336 17.10 15.46 -1.34
CA ALA A 336 17.25 15.39 -2.80
C ALA A 336 17.33 16.78 -3.43
N LEU A 337 16.48 17.73 -3.02
CA LEU A 337 16.48 19.11 -3.53
C LEU A 337 17.81 19.81 -3.25
N SER A 338 18.30 19.67 -2.01
CA SER A 338 19.55 20.32 -1.56
C SER A 338 20.81 19.51 -1.90
N LYS A 339 20.64 18.31 -2.50
CA LYS A 339 21.71 17.36 -2.84
C LYS A 339 22.63 17.05 -1.65
N LEU A 340 22.04 16.87 -0.46
CA LEU A 340 22.82 16.60 0.74
C LEU A 340 23.50 15.24 0.65
N THR A 341 24.77 15.21 0.97
CA THR A 341 25.55 13.99 1.16
C THR A 341 25.15 13.28 2.46
N LEU A 342 25.47 11.99 2.57
CA LEU A 342 25.30 11.20 3.78
C LEU A 342 25.97 11.87 4.98
N MET A 343 27.19 12.39 4.80
CA MET A 343 27.92 13.09 5.86
C MET A 343 27.27 14.42 6.27
N GLU A 344 26.67 15.16 5.34
CA GLU A 344 25.92 16.39 5.68
C GLU A 344 24.63 16.07 6.45
N VAL A 345 23.93 14.99 6.09
CA VAL A 345 22.77 14.50 6.86
C VAL A 345 23.20 14.12 8.28
N ILE A 346 24.31 13.38 8.43
CA ILE A 346 24.86 13.01 9.75
C ILE A 346 25.22 14.26 10.56
N ASN A 347 25.91 15.22 9.94
CA ASN A 347 26.28 16.46 10.60
C ASN A 347 25.06 17.26 11.07
N LYS A 348 24.00 17.38 10.25
CA LYS A 348 22.74 18.02 10.66
C LYS A 348 22.11 17.36 11.89
N ILE A 349 22.13 16.02 11.95
CA ILE A 349 21.64 15.28 13.12
C ILE A 349 22.52 15.58 14.35
N CYS A 350 23.84 15.50 14.22
CA CYS A 350 24.78 15.81 15.29
C CYS A 350 24.65 17.25 15.79
N ASP A 351 24.43 18.21 14.90
CA ASP A 351 24.22 19.62 15.24
C ASP A 351 22.92 19.79 16.06
N GLY A 352 21.84 19.11 15.67
CA GLY A 352 20.60 19.07 16.46
C GLY A 352 20.78 18.44 17.84
N VAL A 353 21.54 17.34 17.94
CA VAL A 353 21.89 16.70 19.23
C VAL A 353 22.70 17.66 20.11
N GLN A 354 23.67 18.36 19.52
CA GLN A 354 24.51 19.32 20.24
C GLN A 354 23.70 20.53 20.74
N ALA A 355 22.88 21.15 19.87
CA ALA A 355 22.03 22.27 20.24
C ALA A 355 21.07 21.91 21.38
N ARG A 356 20.54 20.69 21.40
CA ARG A 356 19.73 20.19 22.51
C ARG A 356 20.54 20.00 23.79
N ALA A 357 21.76 19.47 23.69
CA ALA A 357 22.64 19.28 24.83
C ALA A 357 23.04 20.62 25.48
N GLU A 358 23.22 21.69 24.69
CA GLU A 358 23.44 23.07 25.17
C GLU A 358 22.25 23.59 26.01
N LEU A 359 21.04 23.09 25.74
CA LEU A 359 19.83 23.35 26.53
C LEU A 359 19.64 22.35 27.70
N GLY A 360 20.64 21.52 28.01
CA GLY A 360 20.57 20.48 29.04
C GLY A 360 19.69 19.27 28.66
N LYS A 361 19.28 19.15 27.40
CA LYS A 361 18.42 18.05 26.90
C LYS A 361 19.28 17.01 26.18
N HIS A 362 19.44 15.84 26.81
CA HIS A 362 20.27 14.74 26.30
C HIS A 362 19.45 13.56 25.76
N HIS A 363 18.24 13.83 25.29
CA HIS A 363 17.33 12.87 24.70
C HIS A 363 16.67 13.49 23.47
N GLY A 364 16.08 12.66 22.62
CA GLY A 364 15.21 13.16 21.56
C GLY A 364 14.67 12.07 20.65
N VAL A 365 13.78 12.45 19.74
CA VAL A 365 13.20 11.56 18.73
C VAL A 365 13.42 12.14 17.35
N LEU A 366 13.95 11.31 16.45
CA LEU A 366 14.20 11.60 15.06
C LEU A 366 13.35 10.65 14.20
N LEU A 367 12.60 11.21 13.24
CA LEU A 367 11.86 10.45 12.23
C LEU A 367 12.62 10.36 10.92
N ILE A 368 12.64 9.16 10.33
CA ILE A 368 13.36 8.85 9.09
C ILE A 368 12.42 8.11 8.13
N PRO A 369 12.14 8.60 6.92
CA PRO A 369 11.41 7.83 5.92
C PRO A 369 12.29 6.70 5.38
N GLU A 370 11.73 5.50 5.16
CA GLU A 370 12.49 4.35 4.63
C GLU A 370 13.18 4.64 3.28
N GLY A 371 12.61 5.53 2.47
CA GLY A 371 13.18 5.97 1.18
C GLY A 371 14.28 7.01 1.26
N LEU A 372 14.69 7.45 2.45
CA LEU A 372 15.75 8.45 2.60
C LEU A 372 17.03 8.05 1.86
N ILE A 373 17.37 6.76 1.85
CA ILE A 373 18.58 6.26 1.21
C ILE A 373 18.61 6.49 -0.30
N GLU A 374 17.46 6.47 -0.99
CA GLU A 374 17.36 6.80 -2.42
C GLU A 374 17.36 8.31 -2.68
N SER A 375 17.21 9.13 -1.64
CA SER A 375 17.20 10.59 -1.74
C SER A 375 18.61 11.19 -1.62
N ILE A 376 19.55 10.46 -1.03
CA ILE A 376 20.96 10.87 -0.90
C ILE A 376 21.68 10.56 -2.23
N PRO A 377 22.25 11.55 -2.94
CA PRO A 377 22.72 11.38 -4.31
C PRO A 377 23.75 10.26 -4.52
N GLU A 378 24.76 10.17 -3.65
CA GLU A 378 25.81 9.16 -3.77
C GLU A 378 25.31 7.75 -3.43
N MET A 379 24.36 7.64 -2.50
CA MET A 379 23.71 6.37 -2.16
C MET A 379 22.79 5.92 -3.29
N TYR A 380 22.03 6.84 -3.88
CA TYR A 380 21.22 6.58 -5.07
C TYR A 380 22.08 6.07 -6.22
N ALA A 381 23.20 6.73 -6.52
CA ALA A 381 24.12 6.30 -7.57
C ALA A 381 24.66 4.89 -7.34
N LEU A 382 25.09 4.57 -6.11
CA LEU A 382 25.53 3.23 -5.72
C LEU A 382 24.41 2.19 -5.91
N ILE A 383 23.18 2.49 -5.46
CA ILE A 383 22.03 1.60 -5.63
C ILE A 383 21.71 1.37 -7.12
N GLN A 384 21.83 2.39 -7.96
CA GLN A 384 21.62 2.24 -9.41
C GLN A 384 22.71 1.39 -10.07
N GLU A 385 23.99 1.55 -9.70
CA GLU A 385 25.06 0.68 -10.19
C GLU A 385 24.83 -0.79 -9.81
N ILE A 386 24.52 -1.05 -8.53
CA ILE A 386 24.17 -2.41 -8.05
C ILE A 386 22.95 -2.97 -8.81
N SER A 387 21.94 -2.13 -9.02
CA SER A 387 20.73 -2.50 -9.78
C SER A 387 21.05 -2.92 -11.21
N ILE A 388 21.92 -2.18 -11.90
CA ILE A 388 22.34 -2.51 -13.27
C ILE A 388 23.08 -3.85 -13.29
N LEU A 389 23.98 -4.09 -12.34
CA LEU A 389 24.74 -5.34 -12.25
C LEU A 389 23.82 -6.54 -11.96
N HIS A 390 22.81 -6.39 -11.10
CA HIS A 390 21.77 -7.40 -10.89
C HIS A 390 20.99 -7.70 -12.18
N ASN A 391 20.56 -6.67 -12.91
CA ASN A 391 19.84 -6.83 -14.18
C ASN A 391 20.68 -7.52 -15.27
N ASN A 392 22.01 -7.39 -15.18
CA ASN A 392 22.95 -8.10 -16.05
C ASN A 392 23.29 -9.52 -15.55
N ASN A 393 22.60 -10.03 -14.52
CA ASN A 393 22.82 -11.33 -13.90
C ASN A 393 24.23 -11.54 -13.32
N VAL A 394 24.88 -10.46 -12.87
CA VAL A 394 26.17 -10.56 -12.17
C VAL A 394 25.97 -11.25 -10.82
N PRO A 395 26.75 -12.28 -10.47
CA PRO A 395 26.68 -12.91 -9.16
C PRO A 395 26.93 -11.90 -8.04
N VAL A 396 26.14 -12.00 -6.95
CA VAL A 396 26.19 -11.04 -5.82
C VAL A 396 27.60 -10.90 -5.23
N THR A 397 28.39 -11.98 -5.26
CA THR A 397 29.78 -12.01 -4.78
C THR A 397 30.75 -11.19 -5.63
N GLU A 398 30.42 -10.98 -6.91
CA GLU A 398 31.24 -10.25 -7.88
C GLU A 398 30.81 -8.78 -8.03
N ILE A 399 29.61 -8.41 -7.57
CA ILE A 399 29.12 -7.04 -7.66
C ILE A 399 30.13 -6.02 -7.09
N PRO A 400 30.71 -6.19 -5.88
CA PRO A 400 31.63 -5.21 -5.32
C PRO A 400 32.89 -4.95 -6.14
N THR A 401 33.33 -5.91 -6.97
CA THR A 401 34.54 -5.76 -7.81
C THR A 401 34.26 -5.07 -9.14
N GLN A 402 32.99 -4.97 -9.54
CA GLN A 402 32.53 -4.34 -10.78
C GLN A 402 31.94 -2.94 -10.57
N LEU A 403 31.92 -2.44 -9.33
CA LEU A 403 31.51 -1.07 -9.02
C LEU A 403 32.53 -0.05 -9.55
N SER A 404 32.04 1.15 -9.88
CA SER A 404 32.92 2.28 -10.17
C SER A 404 33.82 2.60 -8.97
N PRO A 405 35.01 3.20 -9.15
CA PRO A 405 35.92 3.50 -8.03
C PRO A 405 35.25 4.32 -6.90
N TRP A 406 34.36 5.24 -7.27
CA TRP A 406 33.61 6.06 -6.32
C TRP A 406 32.56 5.23 -5.57
N ALA A 407 31.76 4.43 -6.28
CA ALA A 407 30.77 3.54 -5.68
C ALA A 407 31.43 2.48 -4.78
N ALA A 408 32.58 1.93 -5.19
CA ALA A 408 33.35 0.97 -4.41
C ALA A 408 33.88 1.59 -3.10
N ALA A 409 34.39 2.83 -3.14
CA ALA A 409 34.85 3.54 -1.95
C ALA A 409 33.70 3.80 -0.97
N LEU A 410 32.55 4.28 -1.46
CA LEU A 410 31.35 4.45 -0.64
C LEU A 410 30.87 3.11 -0.06
N PHE A 411 30.81 2.07 -0.89
CA PHE A 411 30.42 0.74 -0.46
C PHE A 411 31.35 0.22 0.64
N GLN A 412 32.67 0.45 0.54
CA GLN A 412 33.64 0.06 1.58
C GLN A 412 33.51 0.87 2.87
N PHE A 413 33.15 2.17 2.78
CA PHE A 413 32.88 3.04 3.93
C PHE A 413 31.66 2.57 4.74
N LEU A 414 30.65 2.00 4.08
CA LEU A 414 29.43 1.56 4.75
C LEU A 414 29.68 0.38 5.70
N PRO A 415 28.96 0.33 6.84
CA PRO A 415 29.05 -0.80 7.77
C PRO A 415 28.73 -2.15 7.10
N PRO A 416 29.35 -3.26 7.54
CA PRO A 416 29.17 -4.56 6.91
C PRO A 416 27.72 -5.05 6.79
N PHE A 417 26.82 -4.64 7.69
CA PHE A 417 25.40 -5.02 7.63
C PHE A 417 24.68 -4.33 6.48
N ILE A 418 24.84 -3.01 6.33
CA ILE A 418 24.30 -2.24 5.19
C ILE A 418 24.81 -2.76 3.85
N ARG A 419 26.09 -3.14 3.77
CA ARG A 419 26.66 -3.73 2.54
C ARG A 419 25.92 -5.00 2.11
N ARG A 420 25.53 -5.85 3.07
CA ARG A 420 24.75 -7.07 2.77
C ARG A 420 23.32 -6.73 2.36
N GLU A 421 22.70 -5.77 3.02
CA GLU A 421 21.32 -5.34 2.72
C GLU A 421 21.19 -4.71 1.34
N LEU A 422 22.18 -3.90 0.91
CA LEU A 422 22.24 -3.31 -0.43
C LEU A 422 22.41 -4.35 -1.54
N LEU A 423 22.99 -5.51 -1.22
CA LEU A 423 23.22 -6.61 -2.15
C LEU A 423 22.06 -7.63 -2.21
N LEU A 424 20.98 -7.40 -1.45
CA LEU A 424 19.77 -8.23 -1.56
C LEU A 424 19.15 -8.13 -2.96
N HIS A 425 18.47 -9.19 -3.38
CA HIS A 425 17.74 -9.21 -4.64
C HIS A 425 16.73 -8.06 -4.71
N GLN A 426 16.49 -7.56 -5.91
CA GLN A 426 15.59 -6.43 -6.12
C GLN A 426 14.14 -6.80 -5.85
N GLU A 427 13.30 -5.79 -5.56
CA GLU A 427 11.86 -5.95 -5.68
C GLU A 427 11.50 -6.26 -7.13
N SER A 428 10.29 -6.79 -7.33
CA SER A 428 9.82 -7.14 -8.66
C SER A 428 9.92 -5.97 -9.65
N ASP A 429 9.75 -4.73 -9.20
CA ASP A 429 9.79 -3.54 -10.05
C ASP A 429 11.22 -3.04 -10.32
N ASN A 430 12.21 -3.87 -10.00
CA ASN A 430 13.65 -3.62 -10.10
C ASN A 430 14.13 -2.49 -9.17
N SER A 431 13.33 -2.13 -8.14
CA SER A 431 13.80 -1.23 -7.08
C SER A 431 14.57 -1.98 -6.01
N ALA A 432 15.38 -1.26 -5.23
CA ALA A 432 15.95 -1.82 -4.02
C ALA A 432 14.85 -2.17 -3.00
N GLN A 433 15.11 -3.16 -2.14
CA GLN A 433 14.22 -3.51 -1.03
C GLN A 433 14.40 -2.52 0.12
N LEU A 434 13.88 -1.30 -0.02
CA LEU A 434 14.10 -0.20 0.95
C LEU A 434 13.71 -0.55 2.38
N SER A 435 12.69 -1.40 2.57
CA SER A 435 12.27 -1.84 3.90
C SER A 435 13.27 -2.78 4.59
N GLN A 436 14.16 -3.42 3.82
CA GLN A 436 15.23 -4.30 4.32
C GLN A 436 16.54 -3.55 4.57
N ILE A 437 16.64 -2.27 4.19
CA ILE A 437 17.81 -1.44 4.46
C ILE A 437 17.59 -0.70 5.77
N ASP A 438 18.37 -1.06 6.79
CA ASP A 438 18.25 -0.53 8.15
C ASP A 438 18.88 0.87 8.25
N THR A 439 18.26 1.82 7.54
CA THR A 439 18.72 3.22 7.39
C THR A 439 18.83 3.94 8.73
N GLU A 440 17.93 3.66 9.67
CA GLU A 440 17.99 4.14 11.05
C GLU A 440 19.24 3.65 11.79
N GLN A 441 19.65 2.39 11.57
CA GLN A 441 20.83 1.82 12.20
C GLN A 441 22.10 2.36 11.53
N LEU A 442 22.11 2.54 10.20
CA LEU A 442 23.18 3.23 9.49
C LEU A 442 23.41 4.63 10.07
N LEU A 443 22.35 5.43 10.16
CA LEU A 443 22.44 6.80 10.67
C LEU A 443 22.83 6.82 12.14
N ALA A 444 22.25 5.97 12.99
CA ALA A 444 22.62 5.89 14.40
C ALA A 444 24.10 5.53 14.58
N HIS A 445 24.62 4.57 13.82
CA HIS A 445 26.01 4.15 13.86
C HIS A 445 26.97 5.28 13.47
N LEU A 446 26.68 5.96 12.36
CA LEU A 446 27.54 7.04 11.87
C LEU A 446 27.45 8.31 12.73
N VAL A 447 26.26 8.62 13.26
CA VAL A 447 26.08 9.71 14.24
C VAL A 447 26.83 9.40 15.53
N GLU A 448 26.79 8.16 16.05
CA GLU A 448 27.56 7.79 17.24
C GLU A 448 29.07 7.99 17.02
N ALA A 449 29.59 7.55 15.86
CA ALA A 449 31.00 7.74 15.50
C ALA A 449 31.40 9.23 15.43
N GLU A 450 30.58 10.07 14.77
CA GLU A 450 30.82 11.51 14.69
C GLU A 450 30.68 12.21 16.05
N MET A 451 29.74 11.81 16.90
CA MET A 451 29.60 12.35 18.26
C MET A 451 30.79 11.99 19.15
N ILE A 452 31.34 10.78 19.02
CA ILE A 452 32.58 10.38 19.71
C ILE A 452 33.74 11.26 19.24
N LYS A 453 33.85 11.51 17.94
CA LYS A 453 34.88 12.39 17.38
C LYS A 453 34.73 13.82 17.92
N ARG A 454 33.54 14.41 17.87
CA ARG A 454 33.23 15.74 18.43
C ARG A 454 33.55 15.85 19.93
N THR A 455 33.34 14.77 20.68
CA THR A 455 33.69 14.70 22.11
C THR A 455 35.20 14.74 22.31
N LYS A 456 35.97 13.95 21.54
CA LYS A 456 37.45 13.95 21.59
C LYS A 456 38.05 15.29 21.21
N GLU A 457 37.43 15.98 20.26
CA GLU A 457 37.81 17.33 19.82
C GLU A 457 37.36 18.45 20.78
N GLY A 458 36.60 18.13 21.84
CA GLY A 458 36.06 19.11 22.78
C GLY A 458 34.92 19.98 22.24
N ARG A 459 34.42 19.70 21.02
CA ARG A 459 33.29 20.40 20.40
C ARG A 459 31.95 20.03 21.04
N TYR A 460 31.82 18.78 21.51
CA TYR A 460 30.63 18.32 22.23
C TYR A 460 30.92 18.14 23.72
N LYS A 461 30.14 18.83 24.56
CA LYS A 461 30.26 18.82 26.04
C LYS A 461 29.06 18.19 26.75
N GLY A 462 28.14 17.58 26.00
CA GLY A 462 26.96 16.92 26.56
C GLY A 462 27.26 15.54 27.14
N LYS A 463 26.22 14.86 27.62
CA LYS A 463 26.32 13.46 28.07
C LYS A 463 26.66 12.52 26.91
N LYS A 464 27.18 11.32 27.23
CA LYS A 464 27.42 10.26 26.24
C LYS A 464 26.17 10.05 25.37
N PHE A 465 26.35 10.11 24.06
CA PHE A 465 25.29 9.82 23.10
C PHE A 465 24.88 8.35 23.19
N SER A 466 23.59 8.06 23.11
CA SER A 466 23.04 6.71 23.13
C SER A 466 21.80 6.66 22.27
N SER A 467 21.83 5.81 21.25
CA SER A 467 20.75 5.67 20.27
C SER A 467 19.90 4.42 20.52
N VAL A 468 18.61 4.51 20.23
CA VAL A 468 17.68 3.39 20.18
C VAL A 468 16.97 3.42 18.82
N CYS A 469 16.97 2.31 18.10
CA CYS A 469 16.39 2.24 16.76
C CYS A 469 15.03 1.53 16.78
N HIS A 470 14.08 2.07 16.03
CA HIS A 470 12.77 1.47 15.79
C HIS A 470 12.44 1.52 14.31
N PHE A 471 11.77 0.48 13.81
CA PHE A 471 11.16 0.49 12.49
C PHE A 471 9.65 0.31 12.61
N PHE A 472 8.91 1.35 12.24
CA PHE A 472 7.46 1.37 12.30
C PHE A 472 6.83 1.24 10.92
N GLY A 473 5.98 0.22 10.76
CA GLY A 473 5.10 0.09 9.61
C GLY A 473 4.37 -1.25 9.51
N TYR A 474 5.04 -2.37 9.79
CA TYR A 474 4.41 -3.70 9.76
C TYR A 474 3.23 -3.82 10.75
N GLN A 475 3.37 -3.23 11.93
CA GLN A 475 2.31 -3.15 12.94
C GLN A 475 1.14 -2.25 12.53
N ALA A 476 1.40 -1.19 11.74
CA ALA A 476 0.37 -0.25 11.33
C ALA A 476 -0.44 -0.76 10.13
N ARG A 477 0.20 -1.41 9.17
CA ARG A 477 -0.46 -1.88 7.93
C ARG A 477 -1.50 -3.00 8.13
N GLY A 478 -1.47 -3.68 9.27
CA GLY A 478 -2.44 -4.70 9.67
C GLY A 478 -3.48 -4.20 10.69
N SER A 479 -3.46 -2.91 11.03
CA SER A 479 -4.36 -2.33 12.03
C SER A 479 -5.81 -2.29 11.55
N LEU A 480 -6.74 -2.24 12.51
CA LEU A 480 -8.15 -1.98 12.20
C LEU A 480 -8.26 -0.62 11.49
N PRO A 481 -8.95 -0.54 10.34
CA PRO A 481 -9.14 0.72 9.62
C PRO A 481 -9.88 1.74 10.49
N SER A 482 -9.52 3.01 10.37
CA SER A 482 -10.26 4.13 10.95
C SER A 482 -11.66 4.24 10.32
N ASN A 483 -12.57 5.01 10.92
CA ASN A 483 -13.88 5.25 10.29
C ASN A 483 -13.75 5.90 8.92
N PHE A 484 -12.77 6.78 8.73
CA PHE A 484 -12.49 7.40 7.45
C PHE A 484 -12.12 6.35 6.39
N ASP A 485 -11.14 5.49 6.69
CA ASP A 485 -10.73 4.44 5.73
C ASP A 485 -11.82 3.38 5.52
N CYS A 486 -12.64 3.07 6.53
CA CYS A 486 -13.81 2.21 6.37
C CYS A 486 -14.81 2.78 5.37
N ASP A 487 -15.20 4.05 5.54
CA ASP A 487 -16.16 4.73 4.67
C ASP A 487 -15.59 4.91 3.27
N TYR A 488 -14.36 5.41 3.17
CA TYR A 488 -13.71 5.68 1.89
C TYR A 488 -13.53 4.40 1.06
N ALA A 489 -13.01 3.33 1.67
CA ALA A 489 -12.86 2.04 1.00
C ALA A 489 -14.20 1.47 0.52
N TYR A 490 -15.22 1.52 1.37
CA TYR A 490 -16.56 1.02 1.04
C TYR A 490 -17.16 1.79 -0.14
N VAL A 491 -17.05 3.12 -0.15
CA VAL A 491 -17.48 3.99 -1.26
C VAL A 491 -16.75 3.66 -2.56
N LEU A 492 -15.43 3.46 -2.53
CA LEU A 492 -14.66 3.10 -3.72
C LEU A 492 -15.06 1.73 -4.29
N GLY A 493 -15.44 0.78 -3.43
CA GLY A 493 -16.01 -0.50 -3.84
C GLY A 493 -17.33 -0.33 -4.61
N HIS A 494 -18.23 0.52 -4.11
CA HIS A 494 -19.47 0.87 -4.81
C HIS A 494 -19.22 1.55 -6.16
N ILE A 495 -18.31 2.52 -6.21
CA ILE A 495 -17.93 3.21 -7.46
C ILE A 495 -17.42 2.22 -8.51
N SER A 496 -16.59 1.25 -8.09
CA SER A 496 -16.02 0.23 -8.99
C SER A 496 -17.09 -0.55 -9.74
N LEU A 497 -18.20 -0.90 -9.08
CA LEU A 497 -19.34 -1.52 -9.75
C LEU A 497 -19.95 -0.59 -10.80
N HIS A 498 -20.26 0.64 -10.43
CA HIS A 498 -20.93 1.58 -11.33
C HIS A 498 -20.08 1.92 -12.55
N MET A 499 -18.75 1.93 -12.41
CA MET A 499 -17.82 2.03 -13.53
C MET A 499 -17.97 0.84 -14.50
N ILE A 500 -17.98 -0.39 -13.98
CA ILE A 500 -18.14 -1.61 -14.78
C ILE A 500 -19.50 -1.63 -15.47
N ALA A 501 -20.58 -1.31 -14.74
CA ALA A 501 -21.94 -1.26 -15.27
C ALA A 501 -22.11 -0.18 -16.37
N ALA A 502 -21.36 0.93 -16.28
CA ALA A 502 -21.30 1.97 -17.31
C ALA A 502 -20.35 1.63 -18.47
N GLY A 503 -19.71 0.44 -18.46
CA GLY A 503 -18.80 -0.02 -19.51
C GLY A 503 -17.43 0.65 -19.52
N LEU A 504 -17.04 1.34 -18.44
CA LEU A 504 -15.77 2.05 -18.31
C LEU A 504 -14.62 1.06 -18.06
N THR A 505 -13.52 1.20 -18.80
CA THR A 505 -12.30 0.40 -18.64
C THR A 505 -11.07 1.29 -18.73
N GLY A 506 -10.04 0.99 -17.95
CA GLY A 506 -8.86 1.84 -17.83
C GLY A 506 -9.06 3.05 -16.92
N TYR A 507 -10.00 2.97 -15.97
CA TYR A 507 -10.31 4.05 -15.04
C TYR A 507 -9.98 3.66 -13.59
N MET A 508 -9.75 4.67 -12.76
CA MET A 508 -9.64 4.56 -11.31
C MET A 508 -10.88 5.13 -10.64
N ALA A 509 -11.38 4.46 -9.60
CA ALA A 509 -12.41 5.00 -8.72
C ALA A 509 -11.84 6.17 -7.90
N THR A 510 -12.54 7.32 -7.89
CA THR A 510 -12.09 8.51 -7.17
C THR A 510 -13.22 9.18 -6.38
N VAL A 511 -12.83 9.86 -5.30
CA VAL A 511 -13.75 10.64 -4.47
C VAL A 511 -13.09 11.97 -4.14
N ALA A 512 -13.83 13.06 -4.32
CA ALA A 512 -13.40 14.40 -3.93
C ALA A 512 -14.18 14.91 -2.71
N ASN A 513 -13.65 15.94 -2.06
CA ASN A 513 -14.12 16.52 -0.81
C ASN A 513 -13.96 15.58 0.40
N LEU A 514 -12.85 14.84 0.49
CA LEU A 514 -12.66 13.84 1.55
C LEU A 514 -12.54 14.46 2.96
N LYS A 515 -12.21 15.76 3.04
CA LYS A 515 -12.22 16.52 4.29
C LYS A 515 -13.63 16.81 4.83
N ASP A 516 -14.64 16.79 3.96
CA ASP A 516 -16.02 17.09 4.31
C ASP A 516 -16.73 15.82 4.82
N PRO A 517 -17.89 15.95 5.50
CA PRO A 517 -18.71 14.80 5.85
C PRO A 517 -19.12 13.99 4.61
N VAL A 518 -19.27 12.67 4.77
CA VAL A 518 -19.51 11.69 3.68
C VAL A 518 -20.65 12.08 2.73
N HIS A 519 -21.70 12.74 3.22
CA HIS A 519 -22.82 13.16 2.36
C HIS A 519 -22.47 14.28 1.35
N LYS A 520 -21.31 14.93 1.49
CA LYS A 520 -20.78 15.96 0.56
C LYS A 520 -19.69 15.43 -0.37
N TRP A 521 -19.31 14.16 -0.22
CA TRP A 521 -18.33 13.54 -1.09
C TRP A 521 -18.85 13.46 -2.52
N ARG A 522 -17.97 13.77 -3.47
CA ARG A 522 -18.27 13.71 -4.90
C ARG A 522 -17.62 12.46 -5.49
N CYS A 523 -18.44 11.53 -5.98
CA CYS A 523 -17.99 10.27 -6.54
C CYS A 523 -17.73 10.41 -8.04
N ALA A 524 -16.56 9.96 -8.49
CA ALA A 524 -16.13 10.08 -9.87
C ALA A 524 -15.27 8.88 -10.30
N ALA A 525 -14.95 8.84 -11.58
CA ALA A 525 -13.95 7.96 -12.15
C ALA A 525 -13.03 8.74 -13.09
N ALA A 526 -11.72 8.55 -12.92
CA ALA A 526 -10.70 9.22 -13.70
C ALA A 526 -9.90 8.21 -14.54
N PRO A 527 -9.62 8.48 -15.83
CA PRO A 527 -8.78 7.60 -16.65
C PRO A 527 -7.39 7.42 -16.05
N LEU A 528 -6.89 6.18 -16.01
CA LEU A 528 -5.55 5.87 -15.49
C LEU A 528 -4.46 6.55 -16.32
N THR A 529 -4.67 6.67 -17.63
CA THR A 529 -3.77 7.37 -18.56
C THR A 529 -3.64 8.86 -18.23
N ALA A 530 -4.67 9.48 -17.65
CA ALA A 530 -4.62 10.88 -17.20
C ALA A 530 -3.67 11.09 -16.01
N MET A 531 -3.32 10.02 -15.29
CA MET A 531 -2.42 10.04 -14.13
C MET A 531 -0.98 9.63 -14.48
N MET A 532 -0.72 9.27 -15.74
CA MET A 532 0.59 8.78 -16.17
C MET A 532 1.54 9.90 -16.55
N SER A 533 2.82 9.68 -16.29
CA SER A 533 3.90 10.49 -16.85
C SER A 533 5.07 9.62 -17.30
N VAL A 534 5.99 10.24 -18.03
CA VAL A 534 7.12 9.56 -18.67
C VAL A 534 8.42 10.08 -18.06
N ARG A 535 8.94 9.35 -17.06
CA ARG A 535 10.23 9.70 -16.46
C ARG A 535 11.37 9.31 -17.39
N ARG A 536 12.25 10.28 -17.66
CA ARG A 536 13.52 10.06 -18.36
C ARG A 536 14.52 9.51 -17.37
N HIS A 537 15.04 8.31 -17.59
CA HIS A 537 16.09 7.75 -16.74
C HIS A 537 17.44 8.31 -17.20
N LEU A 538 18.17 8.98 -16.30
CA LEU A 538 19.58 9.34 -16.54
C LEU A 538 20.40 8.05 -16.57
N ARG A 539 20.56 7.45 -17.76
CA ARG A 539 21.51 6.36 -18.00
C ARG A 539 22.78 6.94 -18.61
N GLY A 540 23.74 7.33 -17.77
CA GLY A 540 25.11 7.65 -18.16
C GLY A 540 25.25 8.72 -19.26
N PRO A 541 26.47 8.93 -19.80
CA PRO A 541 26.70 9.82 -20.92
C PRO A 541 26.31 9.09 -22.23
N GLY A 542 25.05 9.22 -22.63
CA GLY A 542 24.48 8.62 -23.84
C GLY A 542 23.00 9.02 -24.03
N ALA A 543 22.40 8.61 -25.15
CA ALA A 543 21.00 8.91 -25.46
C ALA A 543 20.08 8.41 -24.32
N ILE A 544 19.40 9.35 -23.67
CA ILE A 544 18.50 9.11 -22.54
C ILE A 544 17.31 8.27 -23.04
N PRO A 545 17.18 6.99 -22.68
CA PRO A 545 16.03 6.21 -23.11
C PRO A 545 14.78 6.78 -22.42
N ILE A 546 13.76 7.05 -23.23
CA ILE A 546 12.43 7.45 -22.75
C ILE A 546 11.91 6.29 -21.90
N GLY A 547 11.60 6.54 -20.62
CA GLY A 547 11.00 5.53 -19.75
C GLY A 547 9.63 5.08 -20.26
N LYS A 548 9.16 3.90 -19.85
CA LYS A 548 7.79 3.49 -20.17
C LYS A 548 6.79 4.41 -19.43
N PRO A 549 5.66 4.79 -20.07
CA PRO A 549 4.60 5.50 -19.36
C PRO A 549 4.10 4.69 -18.17
N ALA A 550 3.98 5.36 -17.02
CA ALA A 550 3.49 4.75 -15.79
C ALA A 550 2.91 5.84 -14.89
N ILE A 551 2.13 5.43 -13.90
CA ILE A 551 1.79 6.30 -12.77
C ILE A 551 3.01 6.31 -11.86
N HIS A 552 3.40 7.49 -11.37
CA HIS A 552 4.56 7.64 -10.50
C HIS A 552 4.13 8.09 -9.10
N PRO A 553 4.90 7.74 -8.05
CA PRO A 553 4.67 8.29 -6.72
C PRO A 553 4.81 9.81 -6.75
N SER A 554 3.83 10.50 -6.16
CA SER A 554 3.88 11.94 -5.91
C SER A 554 4.79 12.21 -4.72
N PRO A 555 5.84 13.02 -4.86
CA PRO A 555 6.62 13.50 -3.72
C PRO A 555 5.81 14.49 -2.87
N ILE A 556 6.32 14.84 -1.69
CA ILE A 556 5.85 16.02 -0.94
C ILE A 556 6.11 17.29 -1.75
N ASP A 557 5.12 18.19 -1.76
CA ASP A 557 5.29 19.54 -2.26
C ASP A 557 5.93 20.42 -1.18
N LEU A 558 7.21 20.76 -1.35
CA LEU A 558 7.98 21.62 -0.45
C LEU A 558 7.52 23.09 -0.47
N LYS A 559 6.50 23.43 -1.26
CA LYS A 559 5.80 24.72 -1.24
C LYS A 559 4.35 24.58 -0.76
N GLY A 560 3.94 23.38 -0.37
CA GLY A 560 2.58 23.07 0.06
C GLY A 560 2.36 23.36 1.54
N LYS A 561 1.09 23.56 1.92
CA LYS A 561 0.65 23.88 3.30
C LYS A 561 0.95 22.83 4.36
N ALA A 562 1.25 21.60 3.97
CA ALA A 562 1.64 20.56 4.92
C ALA A 562 3.13 20.67 5.31
N TYR A 563 3.93 21.30 4.44
CA TYR A 563 5.34 21.54 4.66
C TYR A 563 5.58 22.90 5.35
N GLU A 564 4.85 23.94 4.93
CA GLU A 564 4.77 25.24 5.64
C GLU A 564 4.18 25.06 7.04
#